data_AF-A0A653LFQ5-F1
#
_entry.id   AF-A0A653LFQ5-F1
#
_cell.length_a   1.000
_cell.length_b   1.000
_cell.length_c   1.000
_cell.angle_alpha   90.00
_cell.angle_beta   90.00
_cell.angle_gamma   90.00
#
_symmetry.space_group_name_H-M   'P 1'
#
loop_
_entity.id
_entity.type
_entity.pdbx_description
1 polymer ?
#
loop_
_entity_poly.entity_id
_entity_poly.type
_entity_poly.pdbx_seq_one_letter_code
_entity_poly.pdbx_strand_id
1 'polypeptide(L)'
;MTTLAEKIPTMTDADLNSLRANATRLAETGASTQVMAAADILPVIDTEIARRAALPKAAKAPVKRAAPKKKLPPVTGHQTALPSS
;
A
#
# COMPACT_ATOMS: atom_id res chain seq x y z
N MET A 1 16.53 -12.62 -11.20
CA MET A 1 15.42 -11.66 -11.07
C MET A 1 14.58 -12.12 -9.89
N THR A 2 14.33 -11.26 -8.90
CA THR A 2 13.48 -11.59 -7.74
C THR A 2 12.02 -11.34 -8.11
N THR A 3 11.16 -12.32 -7.87
CA THR A 3 9.72 -12.26 -8.11
C THR A 3 9.01 -11.42 -7.05
N LEU A 4 7.76 -11.01 -7.33
CA LEU A 4 6.94 -10.30 -6.36
C LEU A 4 6.62 -11.17 -5.13
N ALA A 5 6.35 -12.46 -5.33
CA ALA A 5 6.08 -13.41 -4.26
C ALA A 5 7.24 -13.49 -3.24
N GLU A 6 8.49 -13.49 -3.73
CA GLU A 6 9.68 -13.49 -2.87
C GLU A 6 9.85 -12.18 -2.08
N LYS A 7 9.28 -11.06 -2.55
CA LYS A 7 9.35 -9.76 -1.86
C LYS A 7 8.29 -9.60 -0.77
N ILE A 8 7.11 -10.25 -0.90
CA ILE A 8 5.97 -10.12 0.01
C ILE A 8 6.35 -10.22 1.51
N PRO A 9 7.17 -11.20 1.96
CA PRO A 9 7.53 -11.31 3.38
C PRO A 9 8.27 -10.08 3.94
N THR A 10 8.93 -9.30 3.08
CA THR A 10 9.73 -8.12 3.47
C THR A 10 8.96 -6.80 3.39
N MET A 11 7.77 -6.81 2.81
CA MET A 11 6.95 -5.60 2.66
C MET A 11 6.41 -5.11 4.01
N THR A 12 6.15 -3.81 4.13
CA THR A 12 5.46 -3.27 5.31
C THR A 12 3.98 -3.65 5.29
N ASP A 13 3.29 -3.57 6.44
CA ASP A 13 1.85 -3.84 6.50
C ASP A 13 1.04 -2.86 5.62
N ALA A 14 1.50 -1.61 5.53
CA ALA A 14 0.88 -0.61 4.66
C ALA A 14 1.00 -1.02 3.19
N ASP A 15 2.20 -1.44 2.77
CA ASP A 15 2.45 -1.86 1.39
C ASP A 15 1.66 -3.14 1.04
N LEU A 16 1.55 -4.09 1.97
CA LEU A 16 0.74 -5.31 1.75
C LEU A 16 -0.74 -4.98 1.58
N ASN A 17 -1.30 -4.07 2.37
CA ASN A 17 -2.69 -3.65 2.22
C ASN A 17 -2.93 -2.95 0.89
N SER A 18 -2.03 -2.04 0.49
CA SER A 18 -2.10 -1.40 -0.82
C SER A 18 -1.95 -2.39 -1.98
N LEU A 19 -1.03 -3.35 -1.86
CA LEU A 19 -0.83 -4.39 -2.86
C LEU A 19 -2.08 -5.27 -3.01
N ARG A 20 -2.69 -5.69 -1.89
CA ARG A 20 -3.93 -6.46 -1.86
C ARG A 20 -5.07 -5.72 -2.56
N ALA A 21 -5.29 -4.44 -2.22
CA ALA A 21 -6.34 -3.63 -2.84
C ALA A 21 -6.14 -3.46 -4.35
N ASN A 22 -4.88 -3.26 -4.79
CA ASN A 22 -4.56 -3.18 -6.21
C ASN A 22 -4.76 -4.50 -6.94
N ALA A 23 -4.33 -5.63 -6.34
CA ALA A 23 -4.52 -6.95 -6.91
C ALA A 23 -6.01 -7.29 -7.04
N THR A 24 -6.83 -6.98 -6.03
CA THR A 24 -8.29 -7.15 -6.10
C THR A 24 -8.90 -6.35 -7.26
N ARG A 25 -8.56 -5.06 -7.39
CA ARG A 25 -9.04 -4.23 -8.51
C ARG A 25 -8.61 -4.80 -9.86
N LEU A 26 -7.37 -5.30 -9.99
CA LEU A 26 -6.90 -5.91 -11.22
C LEU A 26 -7.59 -7.24 -11.53
N ALA A 27 -7.95 -8.03 -10.53
CA ALA A 27 -8.74 -9.26 -10.72
C ALA A 27 -10.14 -8.97 -11.27
N GLU A 28 -10.73 -7.83 -10.89
CA GLU A 28 -12.09 -7.44 -11.29
C GLU A 28 -12.13 -6.70 -12.63
N THR A 29 -11.17 -5.80 -12.89
CA THR A 29 -11.24 -4.85 -14.01
C THR A 29 -10.01 -4.87 -14.91
N GLY A 30 -9.04 -5.75 -14.67
CA GLY A 30 -7.78 -5.80 -15.41
C GLY A 30 -7.90 -6.44 -16.78
N ALA A 31 -6.86 -6.28 -17.60
CA ALA A 31 -6.68 -7.09 -18.80
C ALA A 31 -6.47 -8.57 -18.42
N SER A 32 -6.68 -9.50 -19.36
CA SER A 32 -6.59 -10.95 -19.11
C SER A 32 -5.30 -11.36 -18.37
N THR A 33 -4.14 -10.84 -18.79
CA THR A 33 -2.86 -11.13 -18.13
C THR A 33 -2.75 -10.55 -16.71
N GLN A 34 -3.39 -9.41 -16.45
CA GLN A 34 -3.44 -8.79 -15.12
C GLN A 34 -4.38 -9.57 -14.20
N VAL A 35 -5.52 -10.04 -14.72
CA VAL A 35 -6.46 -10.89 -13.96
C VAL A 35 -5.78 -12.19 -13.56
N MET A 36 -5.08 -12.85 -14.49
CA MET A 36 -4.32 -14.08 -14.19
C MET A 36 -3.26 -13.82 -13.13
N ALA A 37 -2.43 -12.79 -13.31
CA ALA A 37 -1.40 -12.45 -12.33
C ALA A 37 -1.97 -12.07 -10.96
N ALA A 38 -3.13 -11.41 -10.93
CA ALA A 38 -3.84 -11.07 -9.70
C ALA A 38 -4.39 -12.31 -8.99
N ALA A 39 -5.01 -13.24 -9.75
CA ALA A 39 -5.50 -14.50 -9.23
C ALA A 39 -4.38 -15.35 -8.62
N ASP A 40 -3.19 -15.34 -9.23
CA ASP A 40 -2.03 -16.07 -8.73
C ASP A 40 -1.46 -15.45 -7.44
N ILE A 41 -1.43 -14.12 -7.33
CA ILE A 41 -0.75 -13.44 -6.21
C ILE A 41 -1.64 -13.18 -4.99
N LEU A 42 -2.96 -13.05 -5.16
CA LEU A 42 -3.90 -12.77 -4.07
C LEU A 42 -3.79 -13.78 -2.91
N PRO A 43 -3.77 -15.11 -3.14
CA PRO A 43 -3.62 -16.08 -2.06
C PRO A 43 -2.32 -15.92 -1.26
N VAL A 44 -1.23 -15.51 -1.92
CA VAL A 44 0.07 -15.29 -1.27
C VAL A 44 0.02 -14.09 -0.35
N ILE A 45 -0.61 -12.99 -0.81
CA ILE A 45 -0.77 -11.77 -0.01
C ILE A 45 -1.68 -12.05 1.20
N ASP A 46 -2.82 -12.72 0.99
CA ASP A 46 -3.78 -13.02 2.06
C ASP A 46 -3.17 -13.95 3.12
N THR A 47 -2.37 -14.94 2.70
CA THR A 47 -1.63 -15.82 3.63
C THR A 47 -0.66 -15.03 4.49
N GLU A 48 0.09 -14.09 3.92
CA GLU A 48 1.04 -13.28 4.68
C GLU A 48 0.32 -12.31 5.64
N ILE A 49 -0.78 -11.69 5.21
CA ILE A 49 -1.61 -10.85 6.08
C ILE A 49 -2.14 -11.65 7.27
N ALA A 50 -2.66 -12.85 7.02
CA ALA A 50 -3.15 -13.74 8.07
C ALA A 50 -2.02 -14.17 9.03
N ARG A 51 -0.85 -14.54 8.49
CA ARG A 51 0.35 -14.88 9.28
C ARG A 51 0.73 -13.74 10.21
N ARG A 52 0.75 -12.49 9.73
CA ARG A 52 1.06 -11.30 10.55
C ARG A 52 0.00 -11.02 11.59
N ALA A 53 -1.28 -11.19 11.25
CA ALA A 53 -2.38 -11.00 12.20
C ALA A 53 -2.32 -11.99 13.37
N ALA A 54 -1.80 -13.20 13.12
CA ALA A 54 -1.59 -14.23 14.14
C ALA A 54 -0.34 -14.00 15.01
N LEU A 55 0.58 -13.10 14.61
CA LEU A 55 1.76 -12.81 15.43
C LEU A 55 1.34 -12.02 16.69
N PRO A 56 1.92 -12.34 17.87
CA PRO A 56 1.72 -11.55 19.07
C PRO A 56 2.08 -10.08 18.79
N LYS A 57 1.11 -9.18 18.96
CA LYS A 57 1.39 -7.75 18.84
C LYS A 57 2.35 -7.38 19.95
N ALA A 58 3.59 -7.02 19.60
CA ALA A 58 4.53 -6.45 20.54
C ALA A 58 3.82 -5.31 21.29
N ALA A 59 3.90 -5.32 22.62
CA ALA A 59 3.25 -4.33 23.46
C ALA A 59 3.64 -2.93 22.96
N LYS A 60 2.66 -2.19 22.45
CA LYS A 60 2.90 -0.82 21.97
C LYS A 60 3.40 -0.01 23.17
N ALA A 61 4.67 0.35 23.17
CA ALA A 61 5.18 1.35 24.09
C ALA A 61 4.30 2.60 23.96
N PRO A 62 3.88 3.23 25.07
CA PRO A 62 2.98 4.37 25.01
C PRO A 62 3.58 5.47 24.14
N VAL A 63 2.87 5.79 23.06
CA VAL A 63 3.22 6.89 22.16
C VAL A 63 3.11 8.18 22.97
N LYS A 64 4.25 8.70 23.43
CA LYS A 64 4.33 10.08 23.94
C LYS A 64 3.91 10.98 22.79
N ARG A 65 2.71 11.58 22.89
CA ARG A 65 2.17 12.50 21.90
C ARG A 65 3.17 13.65 21.71
N ALA A 66 3.74 13.75 20.51
CA ALA A 66 4.52 14.93 20.15
C ALA A 66 3.60 16.15 20.09
N ALA A 67 4.06 17.27 20.65
CA ALA A 67 3.32 18.53 20.68
C ALA A 67 2.96 19.01 19.26
N PRO A 68 1.79 19.63 19.06
CA PRO A 68 1.35 20.08 17.74
C PRO A 68 2.31 21.15 17.20
N LYS A 69 2.98 20.86 16.08
CA LYS A 69 3.73 21.85 15.32
C LYS A 69 2.74 22.83 14.69
N LYS A 70 2.89 24.13 15.01
CA LYS A 70 2.12 25.23 14.41
C LYS A 70 2.17 25.12 12.87
N LYS A 71 1.00 25.14 12.24
CA LYS A 71 0.87 25.20 10.78
C LYS A 71 1.33 26.58 10.30
N LEU A 72 2.34 26.61 9.44
CA LEU A 72 2.61 27.78 8.60
C LEU A 72 1.55 27.80 7.47
N PRO A 73 1.06 28.98 7.08
CA PRO A 73 0.10 29.09 5.97
C PRO A 73 0.75 28.65 4.65
N PRO A 74 -0.02 28.04 3.73
CA PRO A 74 0.49 27.66 2.43
C PRO A 74 0.84 28.91 1.62
N VAL A 75 2.07 28.97 1.11
CA VAL A 75 2.47 29.92 0.07
C VAL A 75 1.74 29.51 -1.21
N THR A 76 0.71 30.28 -1.57
CA THR A 76 0.03 30.20 -2.87
C THR A 76 1.02 30.62 -3.96
N GLY A 77 1.34 29.73 -4.89
CA GLY A 77 2.15 30.07 -6.05
C GLY A 77 2.45 28.89 -6.95
N HIS A 78 1.57 28.65 -7.93
CA HIS A 78 1.88 28.44 -9.35
C HIS A 78 0.64 27.87 -10.05
N GLN A 79 -0.23 28.79 -10.47
CA GLN A 79 -1.20 28.52 -11.53
C GLN A 79 -0.40 28.24 -12.81
N THR A 80 -0.43 27.01 -13.29
CA THR A 80 -0.03 26.70 -14.66
C THR A 80 -1.28 26.84 -15.52
N ALA A 81 -1.39 27.98 -16.21
CA ALA A 81 -2.35 28.17 -17.28
C ALA A 81 -2.02 27.19 -18.42
N LEU A 82 -3.05 26.49 -18.91
CA LEU A 82 -2.99 25.73 -20.16
C LEU A 82 -2.88 26.70 -21.34
N PRO A 83 -2.05 26.45 -22.37
CA PRO A 83 -2.09 27.24 -23.59
C PRO A 83 -3.35 26.88 -24.39
N SER A 84 -4.18 27.87 -24.70
CA SER A 84 -5.19 27.77 -25.76
C SER A 84 -4.50 27.73 -27.12
N SER A 85 -5.01 26.87 -27.99
CA SER A 85 -4.66 26.75 -29.42
C SER A 85 -4.89 28.03 -30.21
#